data_AF-A0A6B3IS91-F1
#
_entry.id   AF-A0A6B3IS91-F1
#
_cell.length_a   1.000
_cell.length_b   1.000
_cell.length_c   1.000
_cell.angle_alpha   90.00
_cell.angle_beta   90.00
_cell.angle_gamma   90.00
#
_symmetry.space_group_name_H-M   'P 1'
#
loop_
_entity.id
_entity.type
_entity.pdbx_description
1 polymer ?
#
loop_
_entity_poly.entity_id
_entity_poly.type
_entity_poly.pdbx_seq_one_letter_code
_entity_poly.pdbx_strand_id
1 'polypeptide(L)'
;AAQLGLDDAASTTASLTPIEQEELPAGTALDDFLGTIAWPDAVVGCAMTVERLMLPPSAEASVPEGLSDKKLTQWVAKHPDRQEVRMTVAVLRDGARDSAVRLREKDSPTEVLTGAGLVPGLAEALAATFES
;
A
#
# COMPACT_ATOMS: atom_id res chain seq x y z
N ALA A 1 15.60 -6.56 -23.04
CA ALA A 1 15.09 -5.30 -23.60
C ALA A 1 14.13 -5.56 -24.76
N ALA A 2 14.59 -6.04 -25.92
CA ALA A 2 13.75 -6.22 -27.12
C ALA A 2 12.55 -7.20 -26.98
N GLN A 3 12.58 -8.18 -26.07
CA GLN A 3 11.45 -9.10 -25.87
C GLN A 3 10.28 -8.52 -25.05
N LEU A 4 10.46 -7.33 -24.44
CA LEU A 4 9.44 -6.68 -23.61
C LEU A 4 8.72 -5.53 -24.34
N GLY A 5 9.03 -5.27 -25.62
CA GLY A 5 8.39 -4.21 -26.40
C GLY A 5 8.67 -2.78 -25.89
N LEU A 6 9.74 -2.59 -25.12
CA LEU A 6 10.08 -1.32 -24.48
C LEU A 6 10.85 -0.34 -25.40
N ASP A 7 11.10 -0.73 -26.65
CA ASP A 7 11.85 0.08 -27.61
C ASP A 7 10.92 1.03 -28.38
N ASP A 8 10.12 1.82 -27.67
CA ASP A 8 9.49 3.00 -28.27
C ASP A 8 10.43 4.20 -28.06
N ALA A 9 11.29 4.43 -29.04
CA ALA A 9 12.29 5.51 -29.05
C ALA A 9 11.67 6.93 -29.01
N ALA A 10 10.33 7.05 -29.02
CA ALA A 10 9.60 8.29 -28.84
C ALA A 10 9.22 8.61 -27.37
N SER A 11 9.44 7.68 -26.44
CA SER A 11 9.21 7.90 -25.00
C SER A 11 10.41 8.63 -24.38
N THR A 12 10.27 9.93 -24.14
CA THR A 12 11.26 10.75 -23.40
C THR A 12 11.30 10.44 -21.91
N THR A 13 10.47 9.52 -21.43
CA THR A 13 10.55 8.97 -20.07
C THR A 13 11.56 7.84 -20.03
N ALA A 14 12.63 8.02 -19.24
CA ALA A 14 13.61 7.00 -18.98
C ALA A 14 12.92 5.67 -18.61
N SER A 15 13.32 4.58 -19.26
CA SER A 15 12.80 3.24 -18.94
C SER A 15 13.11 2.90 -17.48
N LEU A 16 12.06 2.73 -16.67
CA LEU A 16 12.22 2.33 -15.27
C LEU A 16 12.47 0.83 -15.18
N THR A 17 13.40 0.44 -14.31
CA THR A 17 13.62 -0.97 -13.94
C THR A 17 13.03 -1.20 -12.56
N PRO A 18 12.06 -2.12 -12.38
CA PRO A 18 11.49 -2.39 -11.07
C PRO A 18 12.52 -3.07 -10.16
N ILE A 19 12.52 -2.69 -8.90
CA ILE A 19 13.25 -3.37 -7.83
C ILE A 19 12.20 -3.95 -6.89
N GLU A 20 12.20 -5.27 -6.74
CA GLU A 20 11.29 -5.95 -5.83
C GLU A 20 11.89 -5.96 -4.42
N GLN A 21 11.07 -5.64 -3.42
CA GLN A 21 11.45 -5.67 -2.02
C GLN A 21 10.85 -6.91 -1.35
N GLU A 22 11.62 -7.55 -0.48
CA GLU A 22 11.18 -8.72 0.27
C GLU A 22 9.96 -8.41 1.15
N GLU A 23 9.21 -9.46 1.47
CA GLU A 23 8.02 -9.36 2.32
C GLU A 23 8.34 -8.76 3.70
N LEU A 24 7.34 -8.06 4.26
CA LEU A 24 7.39 -7.51 5.61
C LEU A 24 7.65 -8.62 6.65
N PRO A 25 8.67 -8.48 7.52
CA PRO A 25 8.92 -9.47 8.58
C PRO A 25 7.72 -9.59 9.51
N ALA A 26 7.32 -10.84 9.80
CA ALA A 26 6.14 -11.12 10.61
C ALA A 26 6.19 -10.41 11.98
N GLY A 27 5.13 -9.67 12.29
CA GLY A 27 5.00 -8.94 13.55
C GLY A 27 5.64 -7.56 13.59
N THR A 28 6.26 -7.11 12.49
CA THR A 28 6.74 -5.73 12.36
C THR A 28 5.60 -4.82 11.90
N ALA A 29 5.42 -3.69 12.56
CA ALA A 29 4.47 -2.69 12.07
C ALA A 29 4.97 -2.10 10.74
N LEU A 30 4.05 -1.80 9.82
CA LEU A 30 4.40 -1.28 8.51
C LEU A 30 5.22 0.03 8.63
N ASP A 31 4.81 0.93 9.52
CA ASP A 31 5.46 2.23 9.69
C ASP A 31 6.90 2.07 10.22
N ASP A 32 7.11 1.13 11.15
CA ASP A 32 8.44 0.79 11.65
C ASP A 32 9.33 0.24 10.53
N PHE A 33 8.79 -0.64 9.69
CA PHE A 33 9.53 -1.21 8.55
C PHE A 33 9.88 -0.14 7.51
N LEU A 34 8.93 0.70 7.12
CA LEU A 34 9.17 1.79 6.17
C LEU A 34 10.26 2.74 6.70
N GLY A 35 10.28 3.02 8.00
CA GLY A 35 11.33 3.80 8.65
C GLY A 35 12.74 3.19 8.57
N THR A 36 12.89 1.92 8.16
CA THR A 36 14.19 1.28 7.92
C THR A 36 14.67 1.36 6.47
N ILE A 37 13.81 1.80 5.55
CA ILE A 37 14.11 1.85 4.11
C ILE A 37 14.78 3.19 3.79
N ALA A 38 15.91 3.10 3.09
CA ALA A 38 16.62 4.23 2.50
C ALA A 38 16.92 3.93 1.04
N TRP A 39 16.22 4.60 0.12
CA TRP A 39 16.43 4.39 -1.31
C TRP A 39 17.61 5.23 -1.83
N PRO A 40 18.50 4.67 -2.67
CA PRO A 40 19.54 5.46 -3.32
C PRO A 40 18.94 6.41 -4.37
N ASP A 41 19.67 7.47 -4.74
CA ASP A 41 19.24 8.52 -5.67
C ASP A 41 18.73 7.99 -7.02
N ALA A 42 19.21 6.83 -7.46
CA ALA A 42 18.80 6.18 -8.69
C ALA A 42 17.33 5.70 -8.69
N VAL A 43 16.72 5.51 -7.52
CA VAL A 43 15.31 5.11 -7.39
C VAL A 43 14.45 6.37 -7.41
N VAL A 44 13.73 6.57 -8.51
CA VAL A 44 12.92 7.77 -8.74
C VAL A 44 11.59 7.80 -7.99
N GLY A 45 11.12 6.63 -7.53
CA GLY A 45 9.85 6.48 -6.84
C GLY A 45 9.63 5.05 -6.37
N CYS A 46 8.62 4.88 -5.53
CA CYS A 46 8.25 3.59 -4.94
C CYS A 46 6.74 3.42 -5.03
N ALA A 47 6.30 2.20 -5.34
CA ALA A 47 4.91 1.80 -5.24
C ALA A 47 4.79 0.62 -4.27
N MET A 48 3.79 0.68 -3.40
CA MET A 48 3.54 -0.32 -2.37
C MET A 48 2.07 -0.73 -2.42
N THR A 49 1.81 -2.04 -2.30
CA THR A 49 0.45 -2.57 -2.16
C THR A 49 0.30 -3.24 -0.79
N VAL A 50 -0.76 -2.89 -0.07
CA VAL A 50 -1.10 -3.47 1.23
C VAL A 50 -2.55 -3.94 1.25
N GLU A 51 -2.80 -5.04 1.95
CA GLU A 51 -4.14 -5.53 2.24
C GLU A 51 -4.44 -5.32 3.72
N ARG A 52 -5.57 -4.68 4.03
CA ARG A 52 -6.03 -4.48 5.39
C ARG A 52 -7.38 -5.15 5.62
N LEU A 53 -7.49 -5.78 6.78
CA LEU A 53 -8.76 -6.21 7.34
C LEU A 53 -9.30 -5.09 8.22
N MET A 54 -10.54 -4.70 7.99
CA MET A 54 -11.24 -3.71 8.82
C MET A 54 -12.65 -4.17 9.12
N LEU A 55 -13.25 -3.56 10.15
CA LEU A 55 -14.67 -3.72 10.43
C LEU A 55 -15.40 -2.48 9.91
N PRO A 56 -16.61 -2.66 9.34
CA PRO A 56 -17.47 -1.54 9.06
C PRO A 56 -17.93 -0.91 10.39
N PRO A 57 -18.28 0.38 10.40
CA PRO A 57 -18.75 1.08 11.61
C PRO A 57 -19.91 0.36 12.33
N SER A 58 -20.78 -0.33 11.58
CA SER A 58 -21.89 -1.11 12.14
C SER A 58 -21.45 -2.29 13.00
N ALA A 59 -20.23 -2.80 12.82
CA ALA A 59 -19.66 -3.93 13.55
C ALA A 59 -18.65 -3.51 14.63
N GLU A 60 -18.29 -2.22 14.75
CA GLU A 60 -17.33 -1.77 15.77
C GLU A 60 -17.86 -1.98 17.20
N ALA A 61 -19.18 -1.84 17.40
CA ALA A 61 -19.80 -2.02 18.71
C ALA A 61 -19.81 -3.48 19.22
N SER A 62 -19.53 -4.47 18.36
CA SER A 62 -19.44 -5.88 18.75
C SER A 62 -18.03 -6.30 19.17
N VAL A 63 -17.04 -5.40 19.05
CA VAL A 63 -15.65 -5.68 19.44
C VAL A 63 -15.56 -5.90 20.96
N PRO A 64 -15.05 -7.06 21.43
CA PRO A 64 -14.90 -7.31 22.86
C PRO A 64 -13.85 -6.39 23.50
N GLU A 65 -14.17 -5.88 24.69
CA GLU A 65 -13.23 -5.07 25.48
C GLU A 65 -12.09 -5.93 26.06
N GLY A 66 -10.93 -5.29 26.31
CA GLY A 66 -9.81 -5.92 27.01
C GLY A 66 -9.05 -6.99 26.22
N LEU A 67 -9.27 -7.10 24.91
CA LEU A 67 -8.46 -7.96 24.05
C LEU A 67 -7.05 -7.36 23.89
N SER A 68 -6.02 -8.21 24.01
CA SER A 68 -4.68 -7.88 23.50
C SER A 68 -4.72 -7.74 21.98
N ASP A 69 -3.84 -6.93 21.38
CA ASP A 69 -3.76 -6.71 19.92
C ASP A 69 -3.81 -8.01 19.11
N LYS A 70 -3.02 -9.03 19.50
CA LYS A 70 -3.01 -10.34 18.82
C LYS A 70 -4.38 -11.03 18.82
N LYS A 71 -5.12 -10.95 19.93
CA LYS A 71 -6.47 -11.52 20.05
C LYS A 71 -7.49 -10.68 19.28
N LEU A 72 -7.34 -9.35 19.27
CA LEU A 72 -8.16 -8.46 18.48
C LEU A 72 -8.01 -8.74 16.98
N THR A 73 -6.77 -8.84 16.47
CA THR A 73 -6.51 -9.20 15.06
C THR A 73 -7.14 -10.54 14.68
N GLN A 74 -7.02 -11.56 15.54
CA GLN A 74 -7.63 -12.87 15.30
C GLN A 74 -9.16 -12.83 15.31
N TRP A 75 -9.75 -11.97 16.14
CA TRP A 75 -11.20 -11.81 16.22
C TRP A 75 -11.74 -11.10 14.97
N VAL A 76 -11.12 -9.98 14.57
CA VAL A 76 -11.45 -9.23 13.34
C VAL A 76 -11.34 -10.14 12.11
N ALA A 77 -10.27 -10.94 12.00
CA ALA A 77 -10.07 -11.85 10.88
C ALA A 77 -11.16 -12.93 10.74
N LYS A 78 -11.89 -13.23 11.83
CA LYS A 78 -12.99 -14.20 11.84
C LYS A 78 -14.37 -13.56 11.78
N HIS A 79 -14.47 -12.22 11.84
CA HIS A 79 -15.75 -11.55 11.87
C HIS A 79 -16.48 -11.74 10.52
N PRO A 80 -17.80 -12.01 10.53
CA PRO A 80 -18.58 -12.19 9.30
C PRO A 80 -18.61 -10.91 8.46
N ASP A 81 -18.77 -9.76 9.09
CA ASP A 81 -18.86 -8.46 8.40
C ASP A 81 -17.49 -7.82 8.13
N ARG A 82 -16.38 -8.55 8.28
CA ARG A 82 -15.05 -8.00 8.01
C ARG A 82 -14.95 -7.58 6.55
N GLN A 83 -14.29 -6.46 6.29
CA GLN A 83 -14.00 -5.99 4.95
C GLN A 83 -12.51 -6.11 4.69
N GLU A 84 -12.16 -6.58 3.50
CA GLU A 84 -10.78 -6.63 3.04
C GLU A 84 -10.58 -5.51 2.02
N VAL A 85 -9.65 -4.61 2.31
CA VAL A 85 -9.32 -3.48 1.46
C VAL A 85 -7.90 -3.62 0.95
N ARG A 86 -7.74 -3.63 -0.37
CA ARG A 86 -6.43 -3.55 -1.02
C ARG A 86 -6.17 -2.10 -1.39
N MET A 87 -5.03 -1.58 -0.96
CA MET A 87 -4.57 -0.22 -1.26
C MET A 87 -3.23 -0.32 -1.96
N THR A 88 -3.10 0.37 -3.10
CA THR A 88 -1.81 0.60 -3.77
C THR A 88 -1.49 2.08 -3.67
N VAL A 89 -0.29 2.42 -3.23
CA VAL A 89 0.19 3.79 -3.07
C VAL A 89 1.49 3.92 -3.82
N ALA A 90 1.63 4.99 -4.59
CA ALA A 90 2.86 5.31 -5.31
C ALA A 90 3.27 6.75 -5.01
N VAL A 91 4.57 6.94 -4.80
CA VAL A 91 5.19 8.25 -4.62
C VAL A 91 6.45 8.37 -5.47
N LEU A 92 6.71 9.57 -5.97
CA LEU A 92 7.94 9.94 -6.64
C LEU A 92 8.74 10.90 -5.75
N ARG A 93 10.06 10.99 -5.98
CA ARG A 93 10.95 11.91 -5.25
C ARG A 93 10.60 13.39 -5.43
N ASP A 94 9.92 13.76 -6.52
CA ASP A 94 9.46 15.12 -6.77
C ASP A 94 8.20 15.51 -5.97
N GLY A 95 7.68 14.59 -5.14
CA GLY A 95 6.49 14.77 -4.32
C GLY A 95 5.19 14.38 -5.00
N ALA A 96 5.21 13.98 -6.28
CA ALA A 96 4.03 13.42 -6.93
C ALA A 96 3.59 12.13 -6.22
N ARG A 97 2.29 11.98 -6.00
CA ARG A 97 1.71 10.81 -5.34
C ARG A 97 0.37 10.45 -5.92
N ASP A 98 0.06 9.17 -5.94
CA ASP A 98 -1.27 8.67 -6.27
C ASP A 98 -1.57 7.40 -5.46
N SER A 99 -2.86 7.07 -5.37
CA SER A 99 -3.28 5.84 -4.73
C SER A 99 -4.52 5.24 -5.37
N ALA A 100 -4.64 3.93 -5.26
CA ALA A 100 -5.79 3.16 -5.72
C ALA A 100 -6.30 2.30 -4.55
N VAL A 101 -7.59 2.37 -4.27
CA VAL A 101 -8.24 1.64 -3.17
C VAL A 101 -9.36 0.78 -3.74
N ARG A 102 -9.38 -0.50 -3.35
CA ARG A 102 -10.39 -1.46 -3.78
C ARG A 102 -10.86 -2.30 -2.61
N LEU A 103 -12.18 -2.47 -2.47
CA LEU A 103 -12.77 -3.44 -1.56
C LEU A 103 -12.81 -4.81 -2.25
N ARG A 104 -12.45 -5.88 -1.55
CA ARG A 104 -12.46 -7.25 -2.10
C ARG A 104 -13.85 -7.70 -2.54
N GLU A 105 -14.90 -7.31 -1.83
CA GLU A 105 -16.29 -7.62 -2.21
C GLU A 105 -16.75 -6.93 -3.49
N LYS A 106 -16.03 -5.89 -3.92
CA LYS A 106 -16.30 -5.07 -5.11
C LYS A 106 -15.15 -5.23 -6.12
N ASP A 107 -14.90 -6.48 -6.52
CA ASP A 107 -13.80 -6.86 -7.43
C ASP A 107 -14.15 -6.69 -8.91
N SER A 108 -14.76 -5.56 -9.28
CA SER A 108 -14.88 -5.14 -10.67
C SER A 108 -13.85 -4.05 -10.99
N PRO A 109 -13.29 -4.01 -12.22
CA PRO A 109 -12.39 -2.93 -12.63
C PRO A 109 -12.99 -1.52 -12.50
N THR A 110 -14.32 -1.43 -12.48
CA THR A 110 -15.09 -0.18 -12.34
C THR A 110 -15.27 0.29 -10.89
N GLU A 111 -14.84 -0.49 -9.90
CA GLU A 111 -15.03 -0.21 -8.47
C GLU A 111 -13.72 0.09 -7.74
N VAL A 112 -12.74 0.64 -8.46
CA VAL A 112 -11.48 1.13 -7.91
C VAL A 112 -11.55 2.64 -7.71
N LEU A 113 -11.37 3.08 -6.47
CA LEU A 113 -11.23 4.50 -6.15
C LEU A 113 -9.78 4.90 -6.37
N THR A 114 -9.53 5.99 -7.10
CA THR A 114 -8.18 6.51 -7.34
C THR A 114 -8.07 7.97 -6.90
N GLY A 115 -6.87 8.37 -6.49
CA GLY A 115 -6.57 9.76 -6.17
C GLY A 115 -5.46 9.94 -5.13
N ALA A 116 -4.70 11.03 -5.29
CA ALA A 116 -3.57 11.42 -4.45
C ALA A 116 -3.89 11.63 -2.95
N GLY A 117 -5.18 11.76 -2.59
CA GLY A 117 -5.64 12.05 -1.23
C GLY A 117 -6.38 10.92 -0.54
N LEU A 118 -6.49 9.71 -1.12
CA LEU A 118 -7.30 8.64 -0.52
C LEU A 118 -6.65 8.01 0.72
N VAL A 119 -5.31 7.92 0.74
CA VAL A 119 -4.55 7.30 1.85
C VAL A 119 -3.32 8.14 2.22
N PRO A 120 -3.53 9.38 2.72
CA PRO A 120 -2.46 10.36 2.93
C PRO A 120 -1.35 9.84 3.85
N GLY A 121 -1.70 9.17 4.96
CA GLY A 121 -0.70 8.64 5.90
C GLY A 121 0.22 7.57 5.30
N LEU A 122 -0.29 6.69 4.42
CA LEU A 122 0.56 5.73 3.72
C LEU A 122 1.45 6.41 2.69
N ALA A 123 0.95 7.44 2.01
CA ALA A 123 1.75 8.19 1.04
C ALA A 123 2.87 8.98 1.73
N GLU A 124 2.60 9.57 2.88
CA GLU A 124 3.60 10.27 3.71
C GLU A 124 4.67 9.30 4.22
N ALA A 125 4.27 8.17 4.79
CA ALA A 125 5.21 7.15 5.25
C ALA A 125 6.08 6.59 4.12
N LEU A 126 5.50 6.38 2.93
CA LEU A 126 6.25 5.92 1.76
C LEU A 126 7.20 7.00 1.22
N ALA A 127 6.79 8.26 1.22
CA ALA A 127 7.63 9.37 0.78
C ALA A 127 8.84 9.57 1.70
N ALA A 128 8.68 9.36 3.01
CA ALA A 128 9.76 9.46 3.99
C ALA A 128 10.93 8.48 3.70
N THR A 129 10.70 7.37 2.99
CA THR A 129 11.76 6.42 2.57
C THR A 129 12.78 7.01 1.58
N PHE A 130 12.51 8.23 1.08
CA PHE A 130 13.37 8.99 0.18
C PHE A 130 14.12 10.16 0.86
N GLU A 131 13.82 10.46 2.14
CA GLU A 131 14.37 11.61 2.87
C GLU A 131 15.72 11.32 3.54
N SER A 132 16.20 10.08 3.49
CA SER A 132 17.43 9.58 4.11
C SER A 132 18.68 9.74 3.24
#